data_AF-A0A1X1NLV1-F1
#
_entry.id   AF-A0A1X1NLV1-F1
#
_cell.length_a   1.000
_cell.length_b   1.000
_cell.length_c   1.000
_cell.angle_alpha   90.00
_cell.angle_beta   90.00
_cell.angle_gamma   90.00
#
_symmetry.space_group_name_H-M   'P 1'
#
loop_
_entity.id
_entity.type
_entity.pdbx_description
1 polymer ?
#
loop_
_entity_poly.entity_id
_entity_poly.type
_entity_poly.pdbx_seq_one_letter_code
_entity_poly.pdbx_strand_id
1 'polypeptide(L)'
;MPDDGLEYLPDGLREGGRGSYLCADEADEAQQRLRSIRADASSWGGAEEFVGSVNETRDVQAGGVQRAAEERELMGRGAHRSAGIGEATDADASAAVTQRGAPGQEASAPARIVADGM
;
A
#
# COMPACT_ATOMS: atom_id res chain seq x y z
N MET A 1 1.78 18.53 -25.00
CA MET A 1 0.96 18.48 -23.78
C MET A 1 1.45 17.25 -23.04
N PRO A 2 2.01 17.36 -21.83
CA PRO A 2 2.18 16.17 -21.01
C PRO A 2 0.77 15.71 -20.62
N ASP A 3 0.45 14.45 -20.88
CA ASP A 3 -0.73 13.81 -20.32
C ASP A 3 -0.55 13.79 -18.79
N ASP A 4 -0.97 14.87 -18.11
CA ASP A 4 -1.11 14.94 -16.64
C ASP A 4 -2.29 14.06 -16.15
N GLY A 5 -2.71 13.08 -16.96
CA GLY A 5 -3.60 12.04 -16.54
C GLY A 5 -2.86 11.18 -15.53
N LEU A 6 -3.34 11.16 -14.30
CA LEU A 6 -2.98 10.16 -13.30
C LEU A 6 -3.25 8.77 -13.90
N GLU A 7 -2.25 8.20 -14.57
CA GLU A 7 -2.38 6.89 -15.20
C GLU A 7 -2.48 5.85 -14.09
N TYR A 8 -3.68 5.33 -13.90
CA TYR A 8 -3.95 4.28 -12.94
C TYR A 8 -3.37 2.97 -13.46
N LEU A 9 -2.31 2.49 -12.81
CA LEU A 9 -1.62 1.24 -13.17
C LEU A 9 -1.76 0.21 -12.04
N PRO A 10 -2.82 -0.63 -12.05
CA PRO A 10 -3.06 -1.62 -11.00
C PRO A 10 -1.91 -2.60 -10.83
N ASP A 11 -1.23 -2.97 -11.92
CA ASP A 11 -0.08 -3.87 -11.87
C ASP A 11 1.13 -3.25 -11.17
N GLY A 12 1.38 -1.95 -11.37
CA GLY A 12 2.42 -1.22 -10.65
C GLY A 12 2.15 -1.15 -9.14
N LEU A 13 0.88 -0.97 -8.75
CA LEU A 13 0.48 -1.04 -7.34
C LEU A 13 0.68 -2.45 -6.76
N ARG A 14 0.33 -3.50 -7.48
CA ARG A 14 0.57 -4.88 -7.02
C ARG A 14 2.06 -5.20 -6.89
N GLU A 15 2.86 -4.75 -7.84
CA GLU A 15 4.30 -4.95 -7.80
C GLU A 15 4.94 -4.21 -6.62
N GLY A 16 4.58 -2.93 -6.43
CA GLY A 16 5.00 -2.16 -5.24
C GLY A 16 4.51 -2.79 -3.94
N GLY A 17 3.32 -3.39 -3.94
CA GLY A 17 2.77 -4.14 -2.82
C GLY A 17 3.61 -5.38 -2.47
N ARG A 18 3.93 -6.21 -3.48
CA ARG A 18 4.84 -7.35 -3.34
C ARG A 18 6.22 -6.93 -2.82
N GLY A 19 6.79 -5.86 -3.40
CA GLY A 19 8.06 -5.32 -2.94
C GLY A 19 8.01 -4.86 -1.48
N SER A 20 6.89 -4.28 -1.04
CA SER A 20 6.70 -3.89 0.35
C SER A 20 6.66 -5.10 1.28
N TYR A 21 5.98 -6.18 0.93
CA TYR A 21 6.01 -7.41 1.73
C TYR A 21 7.41 -8.02 1.81
N LEU A 22 8.15 -8.07 0.70
CA LEU A 22 9.55 -8.54 0.74
C LEU A 22 10.41 -7.69 1.69
N CYS A 23 10.24 -6.36 1.67
CA CYS A 23 10.94 -5.50 2.63
C CYS A 23 10.52 -5.74 4.09
N ALA A 24 9.25 -6.11 4.33
CA ALA A 24 8.78 -6.46 5.66
C ALA A 24 9.43 -7.76 6.16
N ASP A 25 9.48 -8.79 5.32
CA ASP A 25 10.13 -10.07 5.64
C ASP A 25 11.62 -9.88 5.97
N GLU A 26 12.35 -9.12 5.15
CA GLU A 26 13.77 -8.82 5.37
C GLU A 26 13.99 -8.01 6.66
N ALA A 27 13.07 -7.10 6.99
CA ALA A 27 13.11 -6.35 8.25
C ALA A 27 12.86 -7.30 9.44
N ASP A 28 11.89 -8.20 9.36
CA ASP A 28 11.64 -9.17 10.43
C ASP A 28 12.85 -10.09 10.66
N GLU A 29 13.52 -10.56 9.60
CA GLU A 29 14.76 -11.31 9.73
C GLU A 29 15.87 -10.50 10.41
N ALA A 30 16.05 -9.24 10.02
CA ALA A 30 17.04 -8.36 10.63
C ALA A 30 16.72 -8.11 12.12
N GLN A 31 15.45 -7.96 12.48
CA GLN A 31 14.99 -7.81 13.86
C GLN A 31 15.31 -9.06 14.70
N GLN A 32 15.06 -10.25 14.17
CA GLN A 32 15.39 -11.52 14.83
C GLN A 32 16.90 -11.66 15.05
N ARG A 33 17.71 -11.34 14.02
CA ARG A 33 19.17 -11.34 14.11
C ARG A 33 19.64 -10.38 15.21
N LEU A 34 19.14 -9.15 15.23
CA LEU A 34 19.49 -8.17 16.26
C LEU A 34 19.12 -8.68 17.66
N ARG A 35 17.91 -9.21 17.84
CA ARG A 35 17.46 -9.73 19.15
C ARG A 35 18.24 -10.95 19.64
N SER A 36 18.91 -11.68 18.75
CA SER A 36 19.80 -12.79 19.14
C SER A 36 21.12 -12.31 19.76
N ILE A 37 21.50 -11.04 19.55
CA ILE A 37 22.70 -10.47 20.12
C ILE A 37 22.42 -10.10 21.58
N ARG A 38 23.13 -10.74 22.51
CA ARG A 38 23.12 -10.36 23.93
C ARG A 38 24.54 -10.35 24.45
N ALA A 39 25.00 -9.18 24.88
CA ALA A 39 26.30 -9.03 25.52
C ALA A 39 26.17 -9.26 27.03
N ASP A 40 27.16 -9.93 27.61
CA ASP A 40 27.26 -10.24 29.03
C ASP A 40 28.59 -9.71 29.58
N ALA A 41 28.55 -8.92 30.66
CA ALA A 41 29.74 -8.31 31.26
C ALA A 41 30.82 -9.32 31.64
N SER A 42 30.44 -10.54 32.04
CA SER A 42 31.39 -11.61 32.38
C SER A 42 32.26 -12.05 31.19
N SER A 43 31.73 -11.95 29.96
CA SER A 43 32.46 -12.26 28.73
C SER A 43 33.40 -11.12 28.29
N TRP A 44 33.28 -9.94 28.91
CA TRP A 44 34.03 -8.74 28.59
C TRP A 44 34.85 -8.23 29.79
N GLY A 45 35.27 -9.14 30.68
CA GLY A 45 36.13 -8.79 31.83
C GLY A 45 35.47 -7.83 32.84
N GLY A 46 34.14 -7.79 32.91
CA GLY A 46 33.40 -6.89 33.79
C GLY A 46 33.12 -5.49 33.20
N ALA A 47 33.28 -5.30 31.89
CA ALA A 47 33.01 -4.02 31.23
C ALA A 47 31.50 -3.71 31.11
N GLU A 48 30.85 -3.40 32.23
CA GLU A 48 29.40 -3.18 32.32
C GLU A 48 28.89 -2.06 31.42
N GLU A 49 29.59 -0.92 31.35
CA GLU A 49 29.18 0.24 30.54
C GLU A 49 29.17 -0.10 29.04
N PHE A 50 30.20 -0.79 28.56
CA PHE A 50 30.27 -1.25 27.16
C PHE A 50 29.13 -2.22 26.85
N VAL A 51 28.89 -3.20 27.71
CA VAL A 51 27.81 -4.18 27.53
C VAL A 51 26.44 -3.51 27.57
N GLY A 52 26.24 -2.53 28.46
CA GLY A 52 25.05 -1.69 28.50
C GLY A 52 24.81 -0.98 27.17
N SER A 53 25.84 -0.30 26.64
CA SER A 53 25.78 0.42 25.36
C SER A 53 25.46 -0.50 24.17
N VAL A 54 26.08 -1.68 24.10
CA VAL A 54 25.81 -2.68 23.05
C VAL A 54 24.36 -3.16 23.11
N ASN A 55 23.89 -3.53 24.30
CA ASN A 55 22.54 -4.03 24.47
C ASN A 55 21.50 -2.92 24.17
N GLU A 56 21.70 -1.69 24.66
CA GLU A 56 20.82 -0.56 24.36
C GLU A 56 20.74 -0.27 22.86
N THR A 57 21.88 -0.24 22.17
CA THR A 57 21.93 -0.03 20.72
C THR A 57 21.15 -1.13 19.98
N ARG A 58 21.32 -2.39 20.42
CA ARG A 58 20.57 -3.54 19.88
C ARG A 58 19.07 -3.39 20.09
N ASP A 59 18.63 -2.98 21.29
CA ASP A 59 17.21 -2.71 21.60
C ASP A 59 16.64 -1.66 20.64
N VAL A 60 17.32 -0.52 20.49
CA VAL A 60 16.87 0.59 19.63
C VAL A 60 16.78 0.15 18.17
N GLN A 61 17.81 -0.53 17.65
CA GLN A 61 17.82 -0.99 16.26
C GLN A 61 16.74 -2.04 16.02
N ALA A 62 16.59 -3.03 16.90
CA ALA A 62 15.56 -4.07 16.76
C ALA A 62 14.15 -3.47 16.77
N GLY A 63 13.89 -2.48 17.64
CA GLY A 63 12.61 -1.76 17.66
C GLY A 63 12.39 -0.87 16.43
N GLY A 64 13.43 -0.26 15.89
CA GLY A 64 13.35 0.51 14.64
C GLY A 64 13.00 -0.36 13.43
N VAL A 65 13.67 -1.50 13.30
CA VAL A 65 13.44 -2.45 12.21
C VAL A 65 12.05 -3.08 12.30
N GLN A 66 11.58 -3.43 13.51
CA GLN A 66 10.21 -3.94 13.69
C GLN A 66 9.16 -2.95 13.16
N ARG A 67 9.28 -1.67 13.51
CA ARG A 67 8.34 -0.64 13.01
C ARG A 67 8.39 -0.52 11.49
N ALA A 68 9.58 -0.61 10.91
CA ALA A 68 9.72 -0.60 9.45
C ALA A 68 9.02 -1.80 8.80
N ALA A 69 9.08 -3.00 9.41
CA ALA A 69 8.35 -4.16 8.93
C ALA A 69 6.83 -3.93 8.96
N GLU A 70 6.30 -3.47 10.09
CA GLU A 70 4.87 -3.17 10.27
C GLU A 70 4.37 -2.11 9.26
N GLU A 71 5.15 -1.05 9.04
CA GLU A 71 4.84 -0.01 8.05
C GLU A 71 4.86 -0.57 6.61
N ARG A 72 5.82 -1.44 6.30
CA ARG A 72 5.93 -2.07 4.98
C ARG A 72 4.78 -3.04 4.70
N GLU A 73 4.35 -3.81 5.69
CA GLU A 73 3.14 -4.62 5.55
C GLU A 73 1.90 -3.75 5.29
N LEU A 74 1.78 -2.62 6.01
CA LEU A 74 0.67 -1.70 5.83
C LEU A 74 0.65 -1.12 4.41
N MET A 75 1.81 -0.71 3.90
CA MET A 75 1.96 -0.25 2.50
C MET A 75 1.59 -1.35 1.52
N GLY A 76 2.05 -2.59 1.75
CA GLY A 76 1.72 -3.75 0.92
C GLY A 76 0.20 -3.97 0.83
N ARG A 77 -0.47 -4.02 1.98
CA ARG A 77 -1.93 -4.15 2.06
C ARG A 77 -2.65 -3.00 1.34
N GLY A 78 -2.17 -1.77 1.55
CA GLY A 78 -2.71 -0.58 0.92
C GLY A 78 -2.62 -0.65 -0.60
N ALA A 79 -1.47 -1.03 -1.15
CA ALA A 79 -1.25 -1.09 -2.59
C ALA A 79 -2.13 -2.15 -3.26
N HIS A 80 -2.23 -3.36 -2.69
CA HIS A 80 -3.13 -4.39 -3.19
C HIS A 80 -4.61 -4.01 -3.11
N ARG A 81 -5.01 -3.35 -2.03
CA ARG A 81 -6.39 -2.86 -1.87
C ARG A 81 -6.72 -1.81 -2.93
N SER A 82 -5.85 -0.83 -3.13
CA SER A 82 -6.04 0.21 -4.14
C SER A 82 -6.11 -0.38 -5.56
N ALA A 83 -5.24 -1.34 -5.87
CA ALA A 83 -5.28 -2.08 -7.14
C ALA A 83 -6.63 -2.78 -7.38
N GLY A 84 -7.19 -3.41 -6.34
CA GLY A 84 -8.49 -4.06 -6.43
C GLY A 84 -9.65 -3.08 -6.59
N ILE A 85 -9.62 -1.96 -5.86
CA ILE A 85 -10.67 -0.93 -5.94
C ILE A 85 -10.70 -0.28 -7.33
N GLY A 86 -9.55 0.08 -7.88
CA GLY A 86 -9.53 0.75 -9.17
C GLY A 86 -9.92 -0.18 -10.32
N GLU A 87 -9.57 -1.47 -10.29
CA GLU A 87 -10.07 -2.43 -11.29
C GLU A 87 -11.59 -2.64 -11.22
N ALA A 88 -12.15 -2.73 -10.01
CA ALA A 88 -13.60 -2.79 -9.83
C ALA A 88 -14.26 -1.53 -10.39
N THR A 89 -13.65 -0.37 -10.14
CA THR A 89 -14.13 0.92 -10.66
C THR A 89 -14.07 0.97 -12.19
N ASP A 90 -12.99 0.49 -12.81
CA ASP A 90 -12.84 0.44 -14.26
C ASP A 90 -13.86 -0.52 -14.91
N ALA A 91 -14.13 -1.66 -14.26
CA ALA A 91 -15.15 -2.61 -14.70
C ALA A 91 -16.56 -2.00 -14.64
N ASP A 92 -16.91 -1.36 -13.52
CA ASP A 92 -18.20 -0.69 -13.34
C ASP A 92 -18.40 0.46 -14.34
N ALA A 93 -17.35 1.27 -14.56
CA ALA A 93 -17.37 2.35 -15.55
C ALA A 93 -17.55 1.81 -16.97
N SER A 94 -16.84 0.73 -17.33
CA SER A 94 -16.97 0.09 -18.64
C SER A 94 -18.39 -0.44 -18.86
N ALA A 95 -18.96 -1.11 -17.86
CA ALA A 95 -20.33 -1.61 -17.92
C ALA A 95 -21.36 -0.47 -18.10
N ALA A 96 -21.20 0.63 -17.38
CA ALA A 96 -22.08 1.80 -17.49
C ALA A 96 -22.02 2.45 -18.89
N VAL A 97 -20.82 2.56 -19.47
CA VAL A 97 -20.65 3.09 -20.84
C VAL A 97 -21.26 2.15 -21.87
N THR A 98 -21.04 0.84 -21.77
CA THR A 98 -21.65 -0.14 -22.67
C THR A 98 -23.18 -0.14 -22.59
N GLN A 99 -23.74 -0.03 -21.38
CA GLN A 99 -25.19 0.06 -21.20
C GLN A 99 -25.79 1.32 -21.85
N ARG A 100 -25.09 2.46 -21.75
CA ARG A 100 -25.52 3.72 -22.37
C ARG A 100 -25.33 3.74 -23.89
N GLY A 101 -24.39 2.95 -24.42
CA GLY A 101 -24.10 2.81 -25.86
C GLY A 101 -24.94 1.76 -26.59
N ALA A 102 -25.78 0.98 -25.88
CA ALA A 102 -26.65 0.00 -26.50
C ALA A 102 -27.72 0.69 -27.38
N PRO A 103 -27.75 0.44 -28.70
CA PRO A 103 -28.77 1.01 -29.58
C PRO A 103 -30.09 0.30 -29.29
N GLY A 104 -30.93 0.91 -28.46
CA GLY A 104 -32.22 0.35 -28.09
C GLY A 104 -32.93 1.01 -26.91
N GLN A 105 -32.25 1.83 -26.10
CA GLN A 105 -32.95 2.73 -25.19
C GLN A 105 -33.33 3.99 -25.96
N GLU A 106 -34.54 3.96 -26.52
CA GLU A 106 -35.25 5.13 -26.99
C GLU A 106 -35.07 6.26 -25.96
N ALA A 107 -34.30 7.27 -26.34
CA ALA A 107 -34.37 8.57 -25.70
C ALA A 107 -35.81 9.04 -25.89
N SER A 108 -36.67 8.78 -24.89
CA SER A 108 -38.02 9.30 -24.85
C SER A 108 -37.90 10.81 -25.04
N ALA A 109 -38.29 11.27 -26.22
CA ALA A 109 -38.15 12.65 -26.63
C ALA A 109 -38.81 13.56 -25.58
N PRO A 110 -38.19 14.67 -25.17
CA PRO A 110 -38.89 15.64 -24.35
C PRO A 110 -40.04 16.19 -25.19
N ALA A 111 -41.27 15.84 -24.80
CA ALA A 111 -42.49 16.36 -25.38
C ALA A 111 -42.44 17.90 -25.32
N ARG A 112 -42.28 18.55 -26.48
CA ARG A 112 -42.56 19.97 -26.63
C ARG A 112 -44.08 20.15 -26.52
N ILE A 113 -44.55 20.35 -25.30
CA ILE A 113 -45.81 21.05 -25.05
C ILE A 113 -45.41 22.47 -24.64
N VAL A 114 -45.10 23.30 -25.65
CA VAL A 114 -45.31 24.73 -25.49
C VAL A 114 -46.78 24.92 -25.84
N ALA A 115 -47.60 24.98 -24.79
CA ALA A 115 -48.99 25.35 -24.89
C ALA A 115 -49.10 26.75 -25.52
N ASP A 116 -50.05 26.89 -26.44
CA ASP A 116 -50.57 28.17 -26.92
C ASP A 116 -50.79 29.14 -25.75
N GLY A 117 -50.27 30.36 -25.90
CA GLY A 117 -50.33 31.38 -24.87
C GLY A 117 -50.11 32.79 -25.39
N MET A 118 -50.91 33.21 -26.38
CA MET A 118 -51.54 34.54 -26.60
C MET A 118 -51.83 34.80 -28.07
#